data_AF-A0A399SZC9-F1
#
_entry.id   AF-A0A399SZC9-F1
#
_cell.length_a   1.000
_cell.length_b   1.000
_cell.length_c   1.000
_cell.angle_alpha   90.00
_cell.angle_beta   90.00
_cell.angle_gamma   90.00
#
_symmetry.space_group_name_H-M   'P 1'
#
loop_
_entity.id
_entity.type
_entity.pdbx_description
1 polymer ?
#
loop_
_entity_poly.entity_id
_entity_poly.type
_entity_poly.pdbx_seq_one_letter_code
_entity_poly.pdbx_strand_id
1 'polypeptide(L)'
;MNKEKFHSKWMFIAFPALAMMLGWGLRGHIGGGPYGAMIPGAMIALCVSLLLRMPARATSFLVVFGVIGIGLGGEMTYGQTLGFLKNPDTVWWGTAGTTLKGAVWGLLGGAVFALGFFFRSVPRKTLIVAFLLLILGIIVGFKLINDPMLLYFSDPVKPRAESWAGLLLGAVFLLGYLKLKIPAENFKIILRFTIWGTIGGALGFGLGGFWLVLGSHLPDVIFGSWWKAMEFSFGLLLGASLGYAAWLSRNDLVFEPDNEPLTEESGWAKWKELFVVLGTGLLIFWLFPSLIEVVGKVTLDNNMPGGSIKNEMIRLVDNYSFTGLIFVLVLIRFPKAAWQIGITLTFCHTAIDLFRDFYPGVNTLSPFTWHFFWVFLSTAVVAALVFYFSRKKDNIRNLLLVLTWSCIFISILRMYEHPRNFDLAGLSLCQVVCGRFFVDLFFVLSAVLLSWMIKSEFKTEAEKAA
;
A
#
# COMPACT_ATOMS: atom_id res chain seq x y z
N MET A 1 -31.90 17.57 -7.92
CA MET A 1 -30.54 17.19 -7.46
C MET A 1 -29.91 16.33 -8.56
N ASN A 2 -28.98 16.87 -9.35
CA ASN A 2 -28.50 16.24 -10.59
C ASN A 2 -27.86 14.87 -10.34
N LYS A 3 -28.58 13.80 -10.72
CA LYS A 3 -28.09 12.41 -10.75
C LYS A 3 -26.89 12.22 -11.71
N GLU A 4 -26.57 13.20 -12.53
CA GLU A 4 -25.53 13.13 -13.58
C GLU A 4 -24.08 13.41 -13.11
N LYS A 5 -23.86 13.76 -11.83
CA LYS A 5 -22.52 14.23 -11.42
C LYS A 5 -21.48 13.11 -11.27
N PHE A 6 -21.89 11.86 -11.00
CA PHE A 6 -20.98 10.77 -10.63
C PHE A 6 -21.24 9.50 -11.43
N HIS A 7 -20.18 8.68 -11.59
CA HIS A 7 -20.26 7.37 -12.23
C HIS A 7 -21.18 6.40 -11.45
N SER A 8 -21.57 5.31 -12.10
CA SER A 8 -22.44 4.28 -11.52
C SER A 8 -21.83 3.65 -10.25
N LYS A 9 -22.68 3.11 -9.37
CA LYS A 9 -22.24 2.35 -8.18
C LYS A 9 -21.27 1.23 -8.55
N TRP A 10 -21.53 0.54 -9.66
CA TRP A 10 -20.69 -0.56 -10.14
C TRP A 10 -19.30 -0.09 -10.54
N MET A 11 -19.18 1.08 -11.17
CA MET A 11 -17.87 1.66 -11.49
C MET A 11 -17.06 1.98 -10.23
N PHE A 12 -17.73 2.49 -9.18
CA PHE A 12 -17.10 2.70 -7.87
C PHE A 12 -16.67 1.42 -7.17
N ILE A 13 -17.16 0.24 -7.57
CA ILE A 13 -16.77 -1.04 -7.00
C ILE A 13 -15.69 -1.68 -7.87
N ALA A 14 -15.98 -1.88 -9.16
CA ALA A 14 -15.14 -2.66 -10.07
C ALA A 14 -13.79 -2.00 -10.38
N PHE A 15 -13.77 -0.68 -10.62
CA PHE A 15 -12.54 0.01 -11.00
C PHE A 15 -11.52 0.06 -9.85
N PRO A 16 -11.90 0.48 -8.62
CA PRO A 16 -11.08 0.31 -7.42
C PRO A 16 -10.65 -1.14 -7.15
N ALA A 17 -11.55 -2.11 -7.32
CA ALA A 17 -11.25 -3.52 -7.12
C ALA A 17 -10.14 -4.02 -8.06
N LEU A 18 -10.24 -3.71 -9.36
CA LEU A 18 -9.24 -4.07 -10.37
C LEU A 18 -7.88 -3.43 -10.07
N ALA A 19 -7.86 -2.14 -9.75
CA ALA A 19 -6.63 -1.41 -9.44
C ALA A 19 -5.94 -1.96 -8.18
N MET A 20 -6.71 -2.22 -7.13
CA MET A 20 -6.20 -2.76 -5.88
C MET A 20 -5.77 -4.23 -6.02
N MET A 21 -6.50 -5.04 -6.79
CA MET A 21 -6.10 -6.42 -7.14
C MET A 21 -4.74 -6.43 -7.86
N LEU A 22 -4.57 -5.60 -8.88
CA LEU A 22 -3.30 -5.46 -9.60
C LEU A 22 -2.18 -4.98 -8.67
N GLY A 23 -2.41 -3.90 -7.92
CA GLY A 23 -1.43 -3.36 -6.98
C GLY A 23 -1.00 -4.37 -5.90
N TRP A 24 -1.95 -5.15 -5.37
CA TRP A 24 -1.65 -6.18 -4.37
C TRP A 24 -0.89 -7.37 -4.93
N GLY A 25 -1.24 -7.81 -6.14
CA GLY A 25 -0.51 -8.87 -6.81
C GLY A 25 0.91 -8.45 -7.17
N LEU A 26 1.09 -7.21 -7.65
CA LEU A 26 2.38 -6.61 -7.94
C LEU A 26 3.22 -6.43 -6.68
N ARG A 27 2.63 -6.03 -5.53
CA ARG A 27 3.32 -6.03 -4.23
C ARG A 27 4.03 -7.37 -4.04
N GLY A 28 3.28 -8.47 -3.90
CA GLY A 28 3.89 -9.74 -3.54
C GLY A 28 4.80 -10.34 -4.62
N HIS A 29 4.77 -9.79 -5.85
CA HIS A 29 5.63 -10.25 -6.95
C HIS A 29 6.89 -9.39 -7.11
N ILE A 30 6.84 -8.09 -6.81
CA ILE A 30 8.00 -7.19 -6.88
C ILE A 30 8.73 -7.12 -5.54
N GLY A 31 8.03 -7.29 -4.43
CA GLY A 31 8.58 -7.08 -3.10
C GLY A 31 7.72 -7.58 -1.94
N GLY A 32 8.21 -8.51 -1.13
CA GLY A 32 7.47 -9.08 0.00
C GLY A 32 7.38 -8.20 1.26
N GLY A 33 8.09 -7.07 1.29
CA GLY A 33 8.21 -6.20 2.46
C GLY A 33 6.96 -5.35 2.77
N PRO A 34 6.95 -4.65 3.92
CA PRO A 34 5.83 -3.81 4.34
C PRO A 34 5.55 -2.67 3.34
N TYR A 35 6.61 -2.03 2.82
CA TYR A 35 6.54 -0.95 1.85
C TYR A 35 5.96 -1.36 0.48
N GLY A 36 5.93 -2.65 0.13
CA GLY A 36 5.28 -3.07 -1.12
C GLY A 36 3.78 -2.76 -1.14
N ALA A 37 3.13 -2.67 0.04
CA ALA A 37 1.73 -2.28 0.16
C ALA A 37 1.46 -0.78 -0.14
N MET A 38 2.52 0.00 -0.38
CA MET A 38 2.40 1.38 -0.89
C MET A 38 1.79 1.40 -2.31
N ILE A 39 2.09 0.42 -3.16
CA ILE A 39 1.59 0.34 -4.54
C ILE A 39 0.05 0.32 -4.56
N PRO A 40 -0.63 -0.67 -3.94
CA PRO A 40 -2.09 -0.67 -3.92
C PRO A 40 -2.67 0.58 -3.24
N GLY A 41 -2.02 1.10 -2.20
CA GLY A 41 -2.42 2.34 -1.51
C GLY A 41 -2.44 3.59 -2.39
N ALA A 42 -1.43 3.76 -3.24
CA ALA A 42 -1.41 4.86 -4.21
C ALA A 42 -2.44 4.65 -5.33
N MET A 43 -2.57 3.42 -5.85
CA MET A 43 -3.52 3.09 -6.92
C MET A 43 -4.98 3.33 -6.49
N ILE A 44 -5.38 2.87 -5.31
CA ILE A 44 -6.75 3.06 -4.80
C ILE A 44 -7.08 4.54 -4.60
N ALA A 45 -6.13 5.34 -4.10
CA ALA A 45 -6.31 6.78 -3.93
C ALA A 45 -6.53 7.52 -5.25
N LEU A 46 -5.76 7.16 -6.28
CA LEU A 46 -5.91 7.71 -7.63
C LEU A 46 -7.25 7.30 -8.26
N CYS A 47 -7.64 6.03 -8.14
CA CYS A 47 -8.92 5.54 -8.65
C CYS A 47 -10.13 6.22 -7.97
N VAL A 48 -10.13 6.27 -6.63
CA VAL A 48 -11.18 6.96 -5.87
C VAL A 48 -11.24 8.44 -6.23
N SER A 49 -10.10 9.09 -6.42
CA SER A 49 -10.03 10.49 -6.82
C SER A 49 -10.62 10.76 -8.20
N LEU A 50 -10.36 9.89 -9.19
CA LEU A 50 -10.97 9.99 -10.52
C LEU A 50 -12.49 9.86 -10.44
N LEU A 51 -12.99 8.88 -9.68
CA LEU A 51 -14.41 8.62 -9.52
C LEU A 51 -15.15 9.75 -8.79
N LEU A 52 -14.52 10.34 -7.78
CA LEU A 52 -15.02 11.49 -7.03
C LEU A 52 -14.76 12.83 -7.73
N ARG A 53 -14.03 12.83 -8.86
CA ARG A 53 -13.63 14.04 -9.60
C ARG A 53 -12.92 15.05 -8.69
N MET A 54 -11.99 14.55 -7.87
CA MET A 54 -11.25 15.37 -6.93
C MET A 54 -10.30 16.33 -7.64
N PRO A 55 -10.11 17.55 -7.10
CA PRO A 55 -9.03 18.43 -7.53
C PRO A 55 -7.66 17.79 -7.31
N ALA A 56 -6.73 18.05 -8.22
CA ALA A 56 -5.41 17.42 -8.22
C ALA A 56 -4.65 17.61 -6.91
N ARG A 57 -4.77 18.78 -6.28
CA ARG A 57 -4.12 19.06 -5.00
C ARG A 57 -4.67 18.17 -3.88
N ALA A 58 -5.99 18.05 -3.77
CA ALA A 58 -6.63 17.17 -2.79
C ALA A 58 -6.27 15.70 -3.04
N THR A 59 -6.23 15.28 -4.31
CA THR A 59 -5.78 13.93 -4.68
C THR A 59 -4.36 13.66 -4.24
N SER A 60 -3.44 14.62 -4.43
CA SER A 60 -2.04 14.42 -4.02
C SER A 60 -1.90 14.08 -2.53
N PHE A 61 -2.72 14.69 -1.67
CA PHE A 61 -2.78 14.35 -0.24
C PHE A 61 -3.38 12.98 -0.01
N LEU A 62 -4.51 12.68 -0.66
CA LEU A 62 -5.14 11.37 -0.55
C LEU A 62 -4.20 10.23 -0.98
N VAL A 63 -3.35 10.43 -2.01
CA VAL A 63 -2.34 9.43 -2.41
C VAL A 63 -1.35 9.18 -1.28
N VAL A 64 -0.80 10.23 -0.64
CA VAL A 64 0.12 10.05 0.49
C VAL A 64 -0.57 9.30 1.64
N PHE A 65 -1.80 9.66 2.00
CA PHE A 65 -2.54 8.96 3.05
C PHE A 65 -2.95 7.54 2.66
N GLY A 66 -3.20 7.25 1.38
CA GLY A 66 -3.44 5.89 0.90
C GLY A 66 -2.19 5.02 0.99
N VAL A 67 -1.04 5.56 0.61
CA VAL A 67 0.29 4.93 0.76
C VAL A 67 0.59 4.64 2.24
N ILE A 68 0.32 5.59 3.14
CA ILE A 68 0.52 5.39 4.57
C ILE A 68 -0.46 4.34 5.10
N GLY A 69 -1.76 4.52 4.87
CA GLY A 69 -2.80 3.69 5.45
C GLY A 69 -2.70 2.23 5.02
N ILE A 70 -2.61 1.98 3.72
CA ILE A 70 -2.50 0.62 3.19
C ILE A 70 -1.12 0.02 3.50
N GLY A 71 -0.06 0.85 3.47
CA GLY A 71 1.31 0.46 3.81
C GLY A 71 1.47 0.00 5.27
N LEU A 72 0.76 0.63 6.22
CA LEU A 72 0.81 0.27 7.65
C LEU A 72 0.48 -1.20 7.90
N GLY A 73 -0.49 -1.76 7.19
CA GLY A 73 -0.79 -3.18 7.35
C GLY A 73 0.25 -4.09 6.71
N GLY A 74 1.19 -3.58 5.90
CA GLY A 74 2.34 -4.34 5.41
C GLY A 74 3.20 -4.91 6.54
N GLU A 75 3.11 -4.33 7.73
CA GLU A 75 3.72 -4.80 8.98
C GLU A 75 3.04 -6.05 9.57
N MET A 76 1.89 -6.43 9.02
CA MET A 76 1.15 -7.60 9.47
C MET A 76 2.00 -8.86 9.26
N THR A 77 2.28 -9.58 10.34
CA THR A 77 2.92 -10.89 10.24
C THR A 77 1.86 -11.96 10.08
N TYR A 78 1.88 -12.67 8.96
CA TYR A 78 0.85 -13.68 8.64
C TYR A 78 1.41 -14.95 7.99
N GLY A 79 2.72 -15.04 7.75
CA GLY A 79 3.33 -16.18 7.06
C GLY A 79 3.03 -17.53 7.73
N GLN A 80 3.17 -17.63 9.06
CA GLN A 80 2.83 -18.86 9.80
C GLN A 80 1.32 -19.09 9.86
N THR A 81 0.51 -18.04 9.96
CA THR A 81 -0.97 -18.13 9.88
C THR A 81 -1.42 -18.79 8.59
N LEU A 82 -0.77 -18.47 7.47
CA LEU A 82 -1.04 -19.11 6.19
C LEU A 82 -0.54 -20.55 6.11
N GLY A 83 0.45 -20.92 6.92
CA GLY A 83 0.86 -22.31 7.12
C GLY A 83 -0.26 -23.16 7.69
N PHE A 84 -1.05 -22.62 8.64
CA PHE A 84 -2.19 -23.33 9.23
C PHE A 84 -3.30 -23.66 8.22
N LEU A 85 -3.46 -22.85 7.17
CA LEU A 85 -4.45 -23.12 6.12
C LEU A 85 -4.11 -24.36 5.28
N LYS A 86 -2.84 -24.79 5.25
CA LYS A 86 -2.41 -25.96 4.47
C LYS A 86 -2.65 -27.29 5.20
N ASN A 87 -2.99 -27.25 6.49
CA ASN A 87 -3.26 -28.43 7.29
C ASN A 87 -4.75 -28.48 7.67
N PRO A 88 -5.48 -29.57 7.33
CA PRO A 88 -6.89 -29.74 7.69
C PRO A 88 -7.20 -29.51 9.17
N ASP A 89 -6.31 -29.90 10.08
CA ASP A 89 -6.53 -29.80 11.52
C ASP A 89 -6.51 -28.35 12.03
N THR A 90 -5.81 -27.47 11.31
CA THR A 90 -5.61 -26.06 11.70
C THR A 90 -6.31 -25.07 10.77
N VAL A 91 -7.04 -25.55 9.77
CA VAL A 91 -7.62 -24.71 8.71
C VAL A 91 -8.52 -23.61 9.27
N TRP A 92 -9.38 -23.93 10.24
CA TRP A 92 -10.30 -22.95 10.81
C TRP A 92 -9.60 -21.91 11.67
N TRP A 93 -8.52 -22.30 12.36
CA TRP A 93 -7.67 -21.36 13.10
C TRP A 93 -6.91 -20.43 12.15
N GLY A 94 -6.37 -20.99 11.06
CA GLY A 94 -5.77 -20.23 9.96
C GLY A 94 -6.76 -19.23 9.37
N THR A 95 -7.97 -19.66 9.05
CA THR A 95 -9.04 -18.82 8.49
C THR A 95 -9.45 -17.70 9.44
N ALA A 96 -9.63 -18.00 10.73
CA ALA A 96 -9.91 -17.00 11.75
C ALA A 96 -8.78 -15.97 11.85
N GLY A 97 -7.53 -16.44 11.86
CA GLY A 97 -6.33 -15.60 11.87
C GLY A 97 -6.23 -14.69 10.64
N THR A 98 -6.39 -15.22 9.44
CA THR A 98 -6.37 -14.40 8.20
C THR A 98 -7.52 -13.42 8.15
N THR A 99 -8.70 -13.81 8.62
CA THR A 99 -9.88 -12.93 8.67
C THR A 99 -9.64 -11.76 9.62
N LEU A 100 -9.15 -12.03 10.84
CA LEU A 100 -8.83 -11.01 11.82
C LEU A 100 -7.73 -10.08 11.31
N LYS A 101 -6.63 -10.64 10.81
CA LYS A 101 -5.50 -9.86 10.30
C LYS A 101 -5.93 -9.00 9.12
N GLY A 102 -6.75 -9.53 8.21
CA GLY A 102 -7.32 -8.78 7.09
C GLY A 102 -8.25 -7.67 7.56
N ALA A 103 -9.09 -7.94 8.56
CA ALA A 103 -9.97 -6.96 9.17
C ALA A 103 -9.18 -5.78 9.75
N VAL A 104 -8.13 -6.06 10.54
CA VAL A 104 -7.28 -5.03 11.14
C VAL A 104 -6.54 -4.21 10.08
N TRP A 105 -6.01 -4.87 9.05
CA TRP A 105 -5.35 -4.19 7.93
C TRP A 105 -6.31 -3.21 7.25
N GLY A 106 -7.51 -3.68 6.89
CA GLY A 106 -8.52 -2.86 6.26
C GLY A 106 -9.05 -1.74 7.17
N LEU A 107 -9.17 -1.99 8.48
CA LEU A 107 -9.60 -1.03 9.49
C LEU A 107 -8.64 0.17 9.54
N LEU A 108 -7.35 -0.10 9.75
CA LEU A 108 -6.33 0.94 9.84
C LEU A 108 -6.12 1.62 8.47
N GLY A 109 -6.11 0.81 7.40
CA GLY A 109 -5.99 1.29 6.03
C GLY A 109 -7.10 2.27 5.65
N GLY A 110 -8.36 1.91 5.91
CA GLY A 110 -9.52 2.75 5.65
C GLY A 110 -9.53 4.03 6.50
N ALA A 111 -9.16 3.92 7.79
CA ALA A 111 -9.12 5.05 8.71
C ALA A 111 -8.10 6.12 8.24
N VAL A 112 -6.87 5.71 7.97
CA VAL A 112 -5.79 6.62 7.55
C VAL A 112 -6.02 7.12 6.12
N PHE A 113 -6.49 6.26 5.21
CA PHE A 113 -6.87 6.67 3.85
C PHE A 113 -7.87 7.84 3.88
N ALA A 114 -8.96 7.69 4.64
CA ALA A 114 -10.01 8.70 4.69
C ALA A 114 -9.60 10.00 5.39
N LEU A 115 -8.58 9.96 6.26
CA LEU A 115 -8.00 11.18 6.84
C LEU A 115 -7.39 12.09 5.76
N GLY A 116 -6.95 11.51 4.63
CA GLY A 116 -6.43 12.24 3.48
C GLY A 116 -7.43 13.21 2.83
N PHE A 117 -8.73 12.91 2.87
CA PHE A 117 -9.77 13.83 2.39
C PHE A 117 -9.80 15.14 3.17
N PHE A 118 -9.36 15.11 4.43
CA PHE A 118 -9.49 16.20 5.39
C PHE A 118 -8.15 16.82 5.77
N PHE A 119 -7.07 16.52 5.04
CA PHE A 119 -5.73 17.01 5.38
C PHE A 119 -5.65 18.53 5.56
N ARG A 120 -6.40 19.31 4.76
CA ARG A 120 -6.42 20.78 4.88
C ARG A 120 -7.33 21.30 5.98
N SER A 121 -8.41 20.59 6.31
CA SER A 121 -9.40 21.04 7.30
C SER A 121 -9.04 20.58 8.71
N VAL A 122 -8.28 19.49 8.85
CA VAL A 122 -7.80 19.01 10.15
C VAL A 122 -6.57 19.81 10.58
N PRO A 123 -6.54 20.36 11.80
CA PRO A 123 -5.37 21.08 12.30
C PRO A 123 -4.11 20.20 12.30
N ARG A 124 -2.97 20.78 11.92
CA ARG A 124 -1.66 20.08 11.87
C ARG A 124 -1.31 19.40 13.20
N LYS A 125 -1.58 20.07 14.33
CA LYS A 125 -1.38 19.51 15.67
C LYS A 125 -2.21 18.24 15.89
N THR A 126 -3.46 18.23 15.43
CA THR A 126 -4.35 17.06 15.50
C THR A 126 -3.80 15.91 14.68
N LEU A 127 -3.30 16.15 13.46
CA LEU A 127 -2.69 15.10 12.64
C LEU A 127 -1.45 14.49 13.33
N ILE A 128 -0.55 15.33 13.84
CA ILE A 128 0.68 14.86 14.52
C ILE A 128 0.31 14.04 15.76
N VAL A 129 -0.58 14.55 16.61
CA VAL A 129 -0.99 13.83 17.83
C VAL A 129 -1.72 12.53 17.50
N ALA A 130 -2.56 12.51 16.46
CA ALA A 130 -3.22 11.27 16.03
C ALA A 130 -2.22 10.17 15.64
N PHE A 131 -1.17 10.52 14.89
CA PHE A 131 -0.12 9.56 14.52
C PHE A 131 0.76 9.14 15.71
N LEU A 132 1.06 10.05 16.64
CA LEU A 132 1.75 9.69 17.88
C LEU A 132 0.92 8.73 18.74
N LEU A 133 -0.40 8.95 18.82
CA LEU A 133 -1.32 8.06 19.51
C LEU A 133 -1.49 6.71 18.80
N LEU A 134 -1.41 6.69 17.46
CA LEU A 134 -1.35 5.44 16.70
C LEU A 134 -0.11 4.62 17.11
N ILE A 135 1.07 5.25 17.13
CA ILE A 135 2.31 4.60 17.55
C ILE A 135 2.20 4.11 19.01
N LEU A 136 1.66 4.93 19.91
CA LEU A 136 1.43 4.54 21.31
C LEU A 136 0.49 3.33 21.39
N GLY A 137 -0.61 3.32 20.64
CA GLY A 137 -1.55 2.20 20.59
C GLY A 137 -0.89 0.93 20.07
N ILE A 138 0.03 1.02 19.10
CA ILE A 138 0.84 -0.12 18.64
C ILE A 138 1.66 -0.73 19.77
N ILE A 139 2.37 0.10 20.54
CA ILE A 139 3.15 -0.36 21.70
C ILE A 139 2.25 -1.06 22.72
N VAL A 140 1.12 -0.44 23.04
CA VAL A 140 0.15 -0.99 24.00
C VAL A 140 -0.38 -2.34 23.50
N GLY A 141 -0.73 -2.47 22.21
CA GLY A 141 -1.22 -3.73 21.65
C GLY A 141 -0.16 -4.83 21.60
N PHE A 142 1.10 -4.48 21.36
CA PHE A 142 2.21 -5.42 21.51
C PHE A 142 2.30 -5.89 22.96
N LYS A 143 2.44 -4.98 23.92
CA LYS A 143 2.71 -5.36 25.32
C LYS A 143 1.54 -6.03 26.03
N LEU A 144 0.31 -5.71 25.66
CA LEU A 144 -0.87 -6.27 26.34
C LEU A 144 -1.38 -7.57 25.69
N ILE A 145 -1.16 -7.78 24.38
CA ILE A 145 -1.82 -8.87 23.65
C ILE A 145 -0.82 -9.72 22.86
N ASN A 146 -0.03 -9.14 21.96
CA ASN A 146 0.85 -9.94 21.10
C ASN A 146 2.04 -10.52 21.86
N ASP A 147 2.69 -9.75 22.73
CA ASP A 147 3.85 -10.21 23.49
C ASP A 147 3.47 -11.29 24.51
N PRO A 148 2.39 -11.14 25.31
CA PRO A 148 1.94 -12.20 26.21
C PRO A 148 1.27 -13.38 25.48
N MET A 149 1.17 -13.33 24.15
CA MET A 149 0.51 -14.34 23.31
C MET A 149 -0.93 -14.69 23.72
N LEU A 150 -1.72 -13.70 24.17
CA LEU A 150 -3.10 -13.95 24.65
C LEU A 150 -4.01 -14.55 23.57
N LEU A 151 -3.81 -14.12 22.32
CA LEU A 151 -4.43 -14.69 21.13
C LEU A 151 -3.38 -14.68 20.02
N TYR A 152 -3.06 -15.86 19.49
CA TYR A 152 -1.88 -16.05 18.66
C TYR A 152 -2.16 -16.94 17.44
N PHE A 153 -1.77 -16.50 16.25
CA PHE A 153 -2.00 -17.18 14.98
C PHE A 153 -0.69 -17.61 14.31
N SER A 154 0.26 -18.02 15.12
CA SER A 154 1.61 -18.43 14.74
C SER A 154 1.99 -19.71 15.48
N ASP A 155 3.03 -20.40 15.02
CA ASP A 155 3.40 -21.74 15.52
C ASP A 155 3.67 -21.71 17.04
N PRO A 156 3.00 -22.53 17.86
CA PRO A 156 3.16 -22.48 19.31
C PRO A 156 4.54 -22.95 19.80
N VAL A 157 5.26 -23.75 19.02
CA VAL A 157 6.60 -24.27 19.35
C VAL A 157 7.68 -23.28 18.93
N LYS A 158 7.52 -22.64 17.76
CA LYS A 158 8.45 -21.62 17.24
C LYS A 158 7.70 -20.35 16.83
N PRO A 159 7.18 -19.60 17.82
CA PRO A 159 6.29 -18.48 17.57
C PRO A 159 7.00 -17.33 16.87
N ARG A 160 6.44 -16.87 15.76
CA ARG A 160 6.85 -15.62 15.10
C ARG A 160 6.09 -14.44 15.70
N ALA A 161 6.78 -13.37 16.08
CA ALA A 161 6.15 -12.12 16.53
C ALA A 161 4.92 -11.74 15.71
N GLU A 162 3.85 -11.42 16.43
CA GLU A 162 2.61 -10.93 15.88
C GLU A 162 2.49 -9.42 16.01
N SER A 163 1.86 -8.79 15.03
CA SER A 163 1.66 -7.34 15.00
C SER A 163 0.20 -6.90 14.93
N TRP A 164 -0.73 -7.86 14.79
CA TRP A 164 -2.15 -7.55 14.55
C TRP A 164 -2.80 -6.77 15.69
N ALA A 165 -2.45 -7.07 16.94
CA ALA A 165 -3.07 -6.41 18.09
C ALA A 165 -2.50 -5.00 18.29
N GLY A 166 -1.20 -4.83 18.02
CA GLY A 166 -0.58 -3.51 17.93
C GLY A 166 -1.28 -2.63 16.90
N LEU A 167 -1.44 -3.11 15.67
CA LEU A 167 -2.11 -2.35 14.62
C LEU A 167 -3.58 -2.05 14.95
N LEU A 168 -4.29 -3.00 15.58
CA LEU A 168 -5.66 -2.81 16.05
C LEU A 168 -5.75 -1.69 17.09
N LEU A 169 -4.96 -1.74 18.16
CA LEU A 169 -4.99 -0.71 19.20
C LEU A 169 -4.46 0.64 18.70
N GLY A 170 -3.48 0.65 17.80
CA GLY A 170 -3.06 1.86 17.11
C GLY A 170 -4.22 2.54 16.36
N ALA A 171 -5.03 1.75 15.66
CA ALA A 171 -6.21 2.26 14.98
C ALA A 171 -7.29 2.74 15.97
N VAL A 172 -7.54 2.02 17.06
CA VAL A 172 -8.49 2.42 18.10
C VAL A 172 -8.08 3.76 18.73
N PHE A 173 -6.80 3.95 19.04
CA PHE A 173 -6.29 5.19 19.63
C PHE A 173 -6.42 6.35 18.65
N LEU A 174 -6.04 6.15 17.39
CA LEU A 174 -6.22 7.13 16.32
C LEU A 174 -7.68 7.54 16.16
N LEU A 175 -8.59 6.57 16.01
CA LEU A 175 -10.02 6.82 15.81
C LEU A 175 -10.67 7.47 17.03
N GLY A 176 -10.32 7.02 18.25
CA GLY A 176 -10.80 7.60 19.49
C GLY A 176 -10.41 9.07 19.62
N TYR A 177 -9.16 9.42 19.31
CA TYR A 177 -8.71 10.80 19.31
C TYR A 177 -9.37 11.64 18.23
N LEU A 178 -9.46 11.12 16.99
CA LEU A 178 -10.10 11.83 15.89
C LEU A 178 -11.58 12.13 16.19
N LYS A 179 -12.32 11.16 16.74
CA LYS A 179 -13.73 11.35 17.16
C LYS A 179 -13.92 12.56 18.08
N LEU A 180 -12.94 12.86 18.93
CA LEU A 180 -12.98 13.95 19.89
C LEU A 180 -12.51 15.30 19.31
N LYS A 181 -11.77 15.29 18.20
CA LYS A 181 -11.03 16.47 17.71
C LYS A 181 -11.45 16.96 16.33
N ILE A 182 -12.19 16.17 15.57
CA ILE A 182 -12.69 16.60 14.25
C ILE A 182 -14.22 16.66 14.27
N PRO A 183 -14.83 17.44 13.36
CA PRO A 183 -16.28 17.52 13.26
C PRO A 183 -16.93 16.15 12.98
N ALA A 184 -18.13 15.94 13.52
CA ALA A 184 -18.81 14.64 13.49
C ALA A 184 -19.11 14.15 12.07
N GLU A 185 -19.38 15.07 11.15
CA GLU A 185 -19.59 14.85 9.73
C GLU A 185 -18.33 14.30 9.04
N ASN A 186 -17.15 14.84 9.36
CA ASN A 186 -15.87 14.35 8.83
C ASN A 186 -15.53 12.99 9.43
N PHE A 187 -15.75 12.82 10.73
CA PHE A 187 -15.54 11.55 11.41
C PHE A 187 -16.45 10.44 10.87
N LYS A 188 -17.70 10.76 10.51
CA LYS A 188 -18.63 9.81 9.87
C LYS A 188 -18.05 9.23 8.58
N ILE A 189 -17.38 10.05 7.76
CA ILE A 189 -16.74 9.57 6.52
C ILE A 189 -15.54 8.66 6.87
N ILE A 190 -14.69 9.07 7.81
CA ILE A 190 -13.56 8.23 8.27
C ILE A 190 -14.06 6.89 8.80
N LEU A 191 -15.09 6.89 9.64
CA LEU A 191 -15.69 5.69 10.18
C LEU A 191 -16.29 4.80 9.08
N ARG A 192 -16.91 5.40 8.05
CA ARG A 192 -17.45 4.65 6.92
C ARG A 192 -16.35 3.91 6.15
N PHE A 193 -15.25 4.58 5.82
CA PHE A 193 -14.09 3.93 5.18
C PHE A 193 -13.43 2.91 6.11
N THR A 194 -13.37 3.18 7.41
CA THR A 194 -12.88 2.22 8.41
C THR A 194 -13.72 0.95 8.40
N ILE A 195 -15.05 1.04 8.52
CA ILE A 195 -15.95 -0.12 8.54
C ILE A 195 -15.86 -0.93 7.25
N TRP A 196 -15.96 -0.27 6.10
CA TRP A 196 -15.89 -0.96 4.81
C TRP A 196 -14.49 -1.51 4.53
N GLY A 197 -13.44 -0.81 4.97
CA GLY A 197 -12.08 -1.33 4.99
C GLY A 197 -11.99 -2.61 5.81
N THR A 198 -12.48 -2.61 7.05
CA THR A 198 -12.54 -3.80 7.91
C THR A 198 -13.27 -4.95 7.22
N ILE A 199 -14.45 -4.72 6.66
CA ILE A 199 -15.26 -5.76 5.99
C ILE A 199 -14.52 -6.31 4.76
N GLY A 200 -14.07 -5.44 3.86
CA GLY A 200 -13.38 -5.86 2.64
C GLY A 200 -12.05 -6.54 2.93
N GLY A 201 -11.35 -6.09 3.97
CA GLY A 201 -10.10 -6.71 4.39
C GLY A 201 -10.32 -8.09 5.03
N ALA A 202 -11.32 -8.22 5.90
CA ALA A 202 -11.70 -9.48 6.52
C ALA A 202 -12.12 -10.53 5.48
N LEU A 203 -13.03 -10.16 4.58
CA LEU A 203 -13.49 -11.03 3.51
C LEU A 203 -12.37 -11.31 2.51
N GLY A 204 -11.61 -10.29 2.12
CA GLY A 204 -10.51 -10.41 1.18
C GLY A 204 -9.43 -11.39 1.61
N PHE A 205 -8.95 -11.25 2.84
CA PHE A 205 -7.87 -12.09 3.33
C PHE A 205 -8.39 -13.45 3.83
N GLY A 206 -9.53 -13.46 4.53
CA GLY A 206 -10.17 -14.69 5.01
C GLY A 206 -10.59 -15.61 3.87
N LEU A 207 -11.40 -15.11 2.93
CA LEU A 207 -11.83 -15.91 1.77
C LEU A 207 -10.67 -16.22 0.83
N GLY A 208 -9.74 -15.27 0.65
CA GLY A 208 -8.52 -15.51 -0.10
C GLY A 208 -7.68 -16.65 0.45
N GLY A 209 -7.72 -16.89 1.77
CA GLY A 209 -7.05 -18.01 2.41
C GLY A 209 -7.46 -19.39 1.86
N PHE A 210 -8.70 -19.54 1.38
CA PHE A 210 -9.17 -20.81 0.81
C PHE A 210 -8.46 -21.20 -0.50
N TRP A 211 -7.82 -20.25 -1.21
CA TRP A 211 -6.94 -20.61 -2.33
C TRP A 211 -5.75 -21.45 -1.88
N LEU A 212 -5.24 -21.22 -0.67
CA LEU A 212 -4.15 -22.02 -0.12
C LEU A 212 -4.62 -23.40 0.31
N VAL A 213 -5.84 -23.50 0.84
CA VAL A 213 -6.49 -24.79 1.17
C VAL A 213 -6.68 -25.61 -0.10
N LEU A 214 -7.22 -24.99 -1.16
CA LEU A 214 -7.40 -25.64 -2.45
C LEU A 214 -6.05 -26.11 -3.01
N GLY A 215 -5.04 -25.24 -2.97
CA GLY A 215 -3.70 -25.54 -3.45
C GLY A 215 -2.96 -26.65 -2.69
N SER A 216 -3.24 -26.86 -1.40
CA SER A 216 -2.65 -27.98 -0.65
C SER A 216 -3.25 -29.34 -1.00
N HIS A 217 -4.47 -29.36 -1.55
CA HIS A 217 -5.15 -30.60 -1.96
C HIS A 217 -5.06 -30.88 -3.47
N LEU A 218 -4.52 -29.94 -4.24
CA LEU A 218 -4.26 -30.08 -5.67
C LEU A 218 -2.76 -29.98 -5.96
N PRO A 219 -1.95 -31.00 -5.61
CA PRO A 219 -0.60 -31.12 -6.15
C PRO A 219 -0.69 -31.42 -7.66
N ASP A 220 0.23 -30.85 -8.46
CA ASP A 220 0.37 -31.10 -9.91
C ASP A 220 -0.74 -30.56 -10.84
N VAL A 221 -1.42 -29.48 -10.46
CA VAL A 221 -2.26 -28.71 -11.40
C VAL A 221 -1.46 -27.63 -12.12
N ILE A 222 -1.96 -27.27 -13.30
CA ILE A 222 -1.34 -26.32 -14.22
C ILE A 222 -1.05 -24.97 -13.53
N PHE A 223 -1.82 -24.54 -12.53
CA PHE A 223 -1.53 -23.33 -11.75
C PHE A 223 -0.94 -23.64 -10.37
N GLY A 224 0.30 -23.22 -10.12
CA GLY A 224 1.01 -23.46 -8.85
C GLY A 224 1.06 -22.27 -7.88
N SER A 225 0.66 -21.07 -8.32
CA SER A 225 0.84 -19.82 -7.56
C SER A 225 -0.36 -19.46 -6.67
N TRP A 226 -0.84 -20.40 -5.87
CA TRP A 226 -2.02 -20.24 -5.00
C TRP A 226 -1.93 -19.06 -4.03
N TRP A 227 -0.71 -18.74 -3.56
CA TRP A 227 -0.43 -17.52 -2.80
C TRP A 227 -0.87 -16.26 -3.55
N LYS A 228 -0.60 -16.19 -4.85
CA LYS A 228 -0.93 -15.03 -5.67
C LYS A 228 -2.43 -14.88 -5.87
N ALA A 229 -3.16 -15.99 -5.99
CA ALA A 229 -4.63 -15.98 -6.03
C ALA A 229 -5.23 -15.40 -4.74
N MET A 230 -4.64 -15.75 -3.58
CA MET A 230 -5.01 -15.13 -2.30
C MET A 230 -4.75 -13.62 -2.29
N GLU A 231 -3.57 -13.17 -2.74
CA GLU A 231 -3.23 -11.74 -2.83
C GLU A 231 -4.17 -10.96 -3.76
N PHE A 232 -4.51 -11.54 -4.91
CA PHE A 232 -5.50 -10.95 -5.82
C PHE A 232 -6.87 -10.81 -5.16
N SER A 233 -7.33 -11.84 -4.46
CA SER A 233 -8.64 -11.82 -3.79
C SER A 233 -8.69 -10.78 -2.68
N PHE A 234 -7.61 -10.65 -1.91
CA PHE A 234 -7.50 -9.63 -0.88
C PHE A 234 -7.53 -8.23 -1.46
N GLY A 235 -6.70 -7.95 -2.48
CA GLY A 235 -6.71 -6.67 -3.18
C GLY A 235 -8.07 -6.35 -3.81
N LEU A 236 -8.69 -7.32 -4.49
CA LEU A 236 -9.99 -7.15 -5.15
C LEU A 236 -11.09 -6.74 -4.16
N LEU A 237 -11.26 -7.49 -3.07
CA LEU A 237 -12.33 -7.26 -2.11
C LEU A 237 -12.10 -6.02 -1.24
N LEU A 238 -10.85 -5.72 -0.88
CA LEU A 238 -10.52 -4.49 -0.17
C LEU A 238 -10.69 -3.24 -1.07
N GLY A 239 -10.28 -3.32 -2.34
CA GLY A 239 -10.49 -2.25 -3.31
C GLY A 239 -11.98 -1.99 -3.57
N ALA A 240 -12.76 -3.06 -3.75
CA ALA A 240 -14.21 -3.00 -3.91
C ALA A 240 -14.89 -2.31 -2.73
N SER A 241 -14.49 -2.65 -1.50
CA SER A 241 -15.14 -2.11 -0.30
C SER A 241 -14.78 -0.63 -0.06
N LEU A 242 -13.52 -0.24 -0.26
CA LEU A 242 -13.09 1.17 -0.17
C LEU A 242 -13.72 2.01 -1.27
N GLY A 243 -13.83 1.47 -2.48
CA GLY A 243 -14.56 2.08 -3.58
C GLY A 243 -16.05 2.26 -3.27
N TYR A 244 -16.68 1.27 -2.64
CA TYR A 244 -18.07 1.38 -2.17
C TYR A 244 -18.23 2.43 -1.05
N ALA A 245 -17.26 2.52 -0.13
CA ALA A 245 -17.24 3.57 0.89
C ALA A 245 -17.15 4.97 0.26
N ALA A 246 -16.34 5.13 -0.79
CA ALA A 246 -16.27 6.37 -1.56
C ALA A 246 -17.61 6.70 -2.23
N TRP A 247 -18.26 5.71 -2.86
CA TRP A 247 -19.59 5.90 -3.43
C TRP A 247 -20.58 6.40 -2.37
N LEU A 248 -20.67 5.73 -1.22
CA LEU A 248 -21.56 6.14 -0.13
C LEU A 248 -21.25 7.54 0.41
N SER A 249 -20.01 8.04 0.26
CA SER A 249 -19.55 9.34 0.75
C SER A 249 -19.56 10.45 -0.29
N ARG A 250 -19.88 10.14 -1.54
CA ARG A 250 -19.74 11.07 -2.68
C ARG A 250 -20.50 12.40 -2.55
N ASN A 251 -21.61 12.40 -1.80
CA ASN A 251 -22.41 13.61 -1.57
C ASN A 251 -21.95 14.39 -0.33
N ASP A 252 -21.29 13.69 0.60
CA ASP A 252 -20.77 14.28 1.84
C ASP A 252 -19.40 14.95 1.60
N LEU A 253 -18.67 14.47 0.58
CA LEU A 253 -17.36 14.99 0.17
C LEU A 253 -17.52 16.19 -0.77
N VAL A 254 -17.38 17.39 -0.22
CA VAL A 254 -17.35 18.65 -0.97
C VAL A 254 -15.91 19.09 -1.13
N PHE A 255 -15.49 19.30 -2.37
CA PHE A 255 -14.15 19.80 -2.70
C PHE A 255 -14.27 21.22 -3.26
N GLU A 256 -13.48 22.13 -2.72
CA GLU A 256 -13.33 23.47 -3.30
C GLU A 256 -12.63 23.35 -4.65
N PRO A 257 -13.07 24.10 -5.68
CA PRO A 257 -12.34 24.17 -6.94
C PRO A 257 -10.91 24.70 -6.68
N ASP A 258 -9.92 24.06 -7.30
CA ASP A 258 -8.52 24.49 -7.26
C ASP A 258 -8.41 25.86 -7.98
N ASN A 259 -8.61 26.96 -7.24
CA ASN A 259 -8.46 28.33 -7.76
C ASN A 259 -6.99 28.76 -7.88
N GLU A 260 -6.05 28.00 -7.30
CA GLU A 260 -4.61 28.19 -7.48
C GLU A 260 -4.09 27.17 -8.51
N PRO A 261 -3.68 27.60 -9.70
CA PRO A 261 -3.00 26.72 -10.62
C PRO A 261 -1.73 26.17 -9.96
N LEU A 262 -1.50 24.86 -10.04
CA LEU A 262 -0.17 24.28 -9.75
C LEU A 262 0.90 24.77 -10.74
N THR A 263 0.51 25.55 -11.76
CA THR A 263 1.36 26.07 -12.83
C THR A 263 1.98 27.42 -12.49
N GLU A 264 3.31 27.43 -12.56
CA GLU A 264 4.26 28.54 -12.81
C GLU A 264 4.39 29.71 -11.83
N GLU A 265 3.33 30.23 -11.19
CA GLU A 265 3.46 31.44 -10.35
C GLU A 265 3.92 31.18 -8.92
N SER A 266 3.97 29.92 -8.52
CA SER A 266 4.52 29.53 -7.24
C SER A 266 6.06 29.67 -7.30
N GLY A 267 6.64 30.68 -6.64
CA GLY A 267 8.10 30.83 -6.43
C GLY A 267 8.80 29.65 -5.72
N TRP A 268 8.13 28.51 -5.59
CA TRP A 268 8.69 27.22 -5.24
C TRP A 268 9.46 26.65 -6.43
N ALA A 269 10.77 26.84 -6.41
CA ALA A 269 11.65 26.37 -7.48
C ALA A 269 11.53 24.85 -7.70
N LYS A 270 11.47 24.44 -8.96
CA LYS A 270 11.16 23.06 -9.42
C LYS A 270 12.03 21.99 -8.75
N TRP A 271 13.30 22.30 -8.54
CA TRP A 271 14.30 21.44 -7.88
C TRP A 271 14.03 21.20 -6.38
N LYS A 272 13.27 22.06 -5.70
CA LYS A 272 12.96 21.89 -4.26
C LYS A 272 12.08 20.67 -4.00
N GLU A 273 11.13 20.36 -4.88
CA GLU A 273 10.30 19.14 -4.77
C GLU A 273 11.16 17.88 -4.89
N LEU A 274 12.05 17.86 -5.89
CA LEU A 274 12.99 16.76 -6.13
C LEU A 274 13.98 16.59 -4.96
N PHE A 275 14.46 17.70 -4.41
CA PHE A 275 15.35 17.67 -3.25
C PHE A 275 14.63 17.15 -2.00
N VAL A 276 13.39 17.56 -1.75
CA VAL A 276 12.59 17.05 -0.62
C VAL A 276 12.37 15.56 -0.76
N VAL A 277 11.93 15.06 -1.92
CA VAL A 277 11.70 13.62 -2.10
C VAL A 277 13.00 12.81 -2.02
N LEU A 278 14.10 13.31 -2.57
CA LEU A 278 15.41 12.68 -2.45
C LEU A 278 15.85 12.62 -0.98
N GLY A 279 15.76 13.72 -0.26
CA GLY A 279 16.10 13.79 1.17
C GLY A 279 15.24 12.87 2.01
N THR A 280 13.92 12.84 1.77
CA THR A 280 12.99 11.93 2.45
C THR A 280 13.29 10.46 2.11
N GLY A 281 13.60 10.14 0.85
CA GLY A 281 13.96 8.79 0.42
C GLY A 281 15.26 8.31 1.05
N LEU A 282 16.32 9.15 1.04
CA LEU A 282 17.59 8.84 1.71
C LEU A 282 17.41 8.68 3.21
N LEU A 283 16.56 9.52 3.83
CA LEU A 283 16.27 9.41 5.25
C LEU A 283 15.64 8.04 5.60
N ILE A 284 14.59 7.65 4.88
CA ILE A 284 13.79 6.45 5.20
C ILE A 284 14.48 5.17 4.76
N PHE A 285 15.03 5.13 3.54
CA PHE A 285 15.54 3.90 2.96
C PHE A 285 17.03 3.66 3.19
N TRP A 286 17.77 4.67 3.65
CA TRP A 286 19.22 4.54 3.87
C TRP A 286 19.66 4.96 5.28
N LEU A 287 19.39 6.20 5.69
CA LEU A 287 19.89 6.73 6.96
C LEU A 287 19.29 6.00 8.18
N PHE A 288 17.97 5.90 8.27
CA PHE A 288 17.32 5.22 9.40
C PHE A 288 17.72 3.74 9.49
N PRO A 289 17.62 2.93 8.42
CA PRO A 289 18.09 1.54 8.46
C PRO A 289 19.56 1.41 8.87
N SER A 290 20.45 2.28 8.35
CA SER A 290 21.87 2.26 8.70
C SER A 290 22.12 2.61 10.18
N LEU A 291 21.42 3.62 10.70
CA LEU A 291 21.49 3.99 12.12
C LEU A 291 20.97 2.85 13.01
N ILE A 292 19.87 2.21 12.62
CA ILE A 292 19.31 1.06 13.33
C ILE A 292 20.27 -0.12 13.31
N GLU A 293 20.95 -0.41 12.20
CA GLU A 293 21.95 -1.49 12.15
C GLU A 293 23.11 -1.22 13.13
N VAL A 294 23.63 0.02 13.15
CA VAL A 294 24.72 0.41 14.05
C VAL A 294 24.30 0.33 15.52
N VAL A 295 23.09 0.79 15.85
CA VAL A 295 22.56 0.77 17.22
C VAL A 295 22.06 -0.62 17.63
N GLY A 296 21.63 -1.42 16.65
CA GLY A 296 20.88 -2.66 16.80
C GLY A 296 21.71 -3.94 16.72
N LYS A 297 23.00 -3.87 16.35
CA LYS A 297 23.98 -4.99 16.31
C LYS A 297 24.11 -5.83 17.59
N VAL A 298 23.37 -5.51 18.66
CA VAL A 298 23.38 -6.21 19.95
C VAL A 298 22.03 -6.85 20.32
N THR A 299 20.92 -6.61 19.59
CA THR A 299 19.57 -6.90 20.16
C THR A 299 18.45 -7.39 19.23
N LEU A 300 18.66 -7.53 17.92
CA LEU A 300 17.59 -7.93 16.96
C LEU A 300 17.57 -9.42 16.61
N ASP A 301 18.29 -10.27 17.35
CA ASP A 301 18.44 -11.68 16.97
C ASP A 301 17.15 -12.50 17.11
N ASN A 302 16.12 -11.98 17.79
CA ASN A 302 14.78 -12.53 17.64
C ASN A 302 13.75 -11.43 17.92
N ASN A 303 12.82 -11.22 16.99
CA ASN A 303 11.52 -10.60 17.23
C ASN A 303 10.68 -11.49 18.18
N MET A 304 11.21 -11.81 19.35
CA MET A 304 10.57 -12.62 20.38
C MET A 304 9.80 -11.70 21.32
N PRO A 305 8.66 -12.17 21.83
CA PRO A 305 7.92 -11.49 22.89
C PRO A 305 8.78 -11.26 24.14
N GLY A 306 8.61 -10.11 24.81
CA GLY A 306 9.28 -9.81 26.09
C GLY A 306 10.55 -8.97 25.98
N GLY A 307 10.81 -8.31 24.85
CA GLY A 307 11.94 -7.40 24.69
C GLY A 307 11.89 -6.17 25.63
N SER A 308 13.07 -5.61 25.94
CA SER A 308 13.19 -4.36 26.72
C SER A 308 12.52 -3.18 26.00
N ILE A 309 12.20 -2.10 26.73
CA ILE A 309 11.67 -0.85 26.14
C ILE A 309 12.58 -0.33 25.02
N LYS A 310 13.91 -0.49 25.15
CA LYS A 310 14.87 -0.12 24.11
C LYS A 310 14.63 -0.89 22.80
N ASN A 311 14.35 -2.19 22.89
CA ASN A 311 14.10 -3.03 21.71
C ASN A 311 12.79 -2.64 21.02
N GLU A 312 11.75 -2.29 21.79
CA GLU A 312 10.50 -1.78 21.22
C GLU A 312 10.72 -0.44 20.53
N MET A 313 11.48 0.48 21.13
CA MET A 313 11.77 1.77 20.49
C MET A 313 12.52 1.58 19.16
N ILE A 314 13.47 0.64 19.09
CA ILE A 314 14.16 0.29 17.84
C ILE A 314 13.18 -0.31 16.83
N ARG A 315 12.36 -1.28 17.26
CA ARG A 315 11.33 -1.90 16.42
C ARG A 315 10.35 -0.88 15.85
N LEU A 316 9.95 0.13 16.63
CA LEU A 316 9.05 1.20 16.18
C LEU A 316 9.70 2.10 15.13
N VAL A 317 10.98 2.45 15.30
CA VAL A 317 11.70 3.29 14.33
C VAL A 317 11.91 2.55 13.01
N ASP A 318 12.06 1.22 13.04
CA ASP A 318 12.14 0.37 11.86
C ASP A 318 10.76 0.05 11.24
N ASN A 319 9.68 0.32 11.98
CA ASN A 319 8.31 0.01 11.56
C ASN A 319 7.75 1.07 10.61
N TYR A 320 6.93 0.63 9.66
CA TYR A 320 6.24 1.50 8.72
C TYR A 320 5.37 2.59 9.38
N SER A 321 4.90 2.41 10.61
CA SER A 321 4.19 3.46 11.35
C SER A 321 5.02 4.71 11.61
N PHE A 322 6.32 4.55 11.86
CA PHE A 322 7.25 5.66 11.97
C PHE A 322 7.51 6.32 10.60
N THR A 323 7.68 5.50 9.55
CA THR A 323 7.75 6.02 8.17
C THR A 323 6.50 6.84 7.80
N GLY A 324 5.32 6.36 8.18
CA GLY A 324 4.06 7.08 8.00
C GLY A 324 4.05 8.43 8.69
N LEU A 325 4.54 8.51 9.94
CA LEU A 325 4.69 9.78 10.66
C LEU A 325 5.67 10.73 9.93
N ILE A 326 6.80 10.23 9.43
CA ILE A 326 7.74 11.04 8.65
C ILE A 326 7.05 11.62 7.40
N PHE A 327 6.30 10.80 6.65
CA PHE A 327 5.54 11.28 5.50
C PHE A 327 4.55 12.38 5.89
N VAL A 328 3.81 12.24 6.99
CA VAL A 328 2.91 13.30 7.48
C VAL A 328 3.66 14.57 7.84
N LEU A 329 4.79 14.48 8.55
CA LEU A 329 5.59 15.65 8.95
C LEU A 329 6.16 16.38 7.73
N VAL A 330 6.73 15.64 6.77
CA VAL A 330 7.24 16.19 5.51
C VAL A 330 6.09 16.82 4.71
N LEU A 331 4.93 16.16 4.64
CA LEU A 331 3.77 16.66 3.91
C LEU A 331 3.21 17.95 4.51
N ILE A 332 3.16 18.07 5.85
CA ILE A 332 2.78 19.29 6.56
C ILE A 332 3.71 20.45 6.19
N ARG A 333 5.02 20.19 6.09
CA ARG A 333 6.03 21.22 5.82
C ARG A 333 6.18 21.56 4.33
N PHE A 334 5.95 20.57 3.46
CA PHE A 334 6.19 20.61 2.02
C PHE A 334 5.03 19.99 1.24
N PRO A 335 3.81 20.55 1.32
CA PRO A 335 2.62 19.96 0.69
C PRO A 335 2.72 19.85 -0.85
N LYS A 336 3.59 20.67 -1.48
CA LYS A 336 3.84 20.61 -2.92
C LYS A 336 4.59 19.33 -3.35
N ALA A 337 5.29 18.67 -2.43
CA ALA A 337 5.98 17.41 -2.69
C ALA A 337 5.04 16.18 -2.61
N ALA A 338 3.74 16.36 -2.34
CA ALA A 338 2.81 15.25 -2.10
C ALA A 338 2.80 14.20 -3.21
N TRP A 339 2.78 14.61 -4.49
CA TRP A 339 2.84 13.67 -5.61
C TRP A 339 4.11 12.83 -5.62
N GLN A 340 5.25 13.46 -5.33
CA GLN A 340 6.54 12.79 -5.27
C GLN A 340 6.60 11.81 -4.08
N ILE A 341 6.11 12.22 -2.91
CA ILE A 341 6.03 11.34 -1.74
C ILE A 341 5.12 10.13 -2.03
N GLY A 342 3.93 10.36 -2.60
CA GLY A 342 2.95 9.31 -2.83
C GLY A 342 3.28 8.34 -3.96
N ILE A 343 3.97 8.78 -5.02
CA ILE A 343 4.22 7.96 -6.22
C ILE A 343 5.69 7.58 -6.33
N THR A 344 6.59 8.55 -6.25
CA THR A 344 8.02 8.32 -6.47
C THR A 344 8.63 7.50 -5.35
N LEU A 345 8.30 7.75 -4.08
CA LEU A 345 8.83 6.91 -2.98
C LEU A 345 8.19 5.51 -2.96
N THR A 346 6.94 5.38 -3.40
CA THR A 346 6.30 4.08 -3.66
C THR A 346 7.09 3.30 -4.70
N PHE A 347 7.45 3.94 -5.82
CA PHE A 347 8.26 3.31 -6.86
C PHE A 347 9.71 3.06 -6.40
N CYS A 348 10.31 3.97 -5.63
CA CYS A 348 11.68 3.82 -5.12
C CYS A 348 11.83 2.48 -4.37
N HIS A 349 10.86 2.12 -3.54
CA HIS A 349 10.85 0.83 -2.87
C HIS A 349 10.80 -0.35 -3.85
N THR A 350 9.99 -0.27 -4.92
CA THR A 350 9.95 -1.31 -5.95
C THR A 350 11.29 -1.51 -6.65
N ALA A 351 12.04 -0.42 -6.86
CA ALA A 351 13.38 -0.49 -7.42
C ALA A 351 14.37 -1.09 -6.41
N ILE A 352 14.30 -0.71 -5.13
CA ILE A 352 15.14 -1.28 -4.06
C ILE A 352 14.98 -2.80 -4.01
N ASP A 353 13.75 -3.31 -4.00
CA ASP A 353 13.52 -4.75 -3.95
C ASP A 353 14.03 -5.46 -5.21
N LEU A 354 13.77 -4.94 -6.40
CA LEU A 354 14.29 -5.50 -7.66
C LEU A 354 15.81 -5.63 -7.63
N PHE A 355 16.50 -4.53 -7.32
CA PHE A 355 17.97 -4.52 -7.36
C PHE A 355 18.58 -5.24 -6.16
N ARG A 356 17.82 -5.54 -5.09
CA ARG A 356 18.31 -6.42 -4.03
C ARG A 356 18.37 -7.86 -4.54
N ASP A 357 17.39 -8.28 -5.33
CA ASP A 357 17.36 -9.62 -5.91
C ASP A 357 18.48 -9.82 -6.94
N PHE A 358 18.75 -8.80 -7.76
CA PHE A 358 19.81 -8.84 -8.79
C PHE A 358 21.23 -8.93 -8.18
N TYR A 359 21.39 -8.48 -6.92
CA TYR A 359 22.68 -8.39 -6.24
C TYR A 359 22.63 -8.95 -4.80
N PRO A 360 22.34 -10.24 -4.60
CA PRO A 360 22.00 -10.80 -3.28
C PRO A 360 23.19 -10.87 -2.30
N GLY A 361 24.42 -10.59 -2.75
CA GLY A 361 25.65 -10.57 -1.94
C GLY A 361 26.20 -9.18 -1.65
N VAL A 362 25.58 -8.11 -2.14
CA VAL A 362 26.04 -6.74 -1.91
C VAL A 362 25.38 -6.20 -0.65
N ASN A 363 26.16 -5.57 0.24
CA ASN A 363 25.59 -4.87 1.39
C ASN A 363 24.68 -3.74 0.86
N THR A 364 23.37 -3.92 1.02
CA THR A 364 22.32 -3.01 0.54
C THR A 364 22.39 -1.62 1.18
N LEU A 365 23.07 -1.50 2.33
CA LEU A 365 23.22 -0.25 3.06
C LEU A 365 24.52 0.49 2.71
N SER A 366 25.41 -0.12 1.93
CA SER A 366 26.63 0.54 1.46
C SER A 366 26.28 1.61 0.41
N PRO A 367 26.57 2.90 0.67
CA PRO A 367 26.32 3.94 -0.31
C PRO A 367 27.27 3.78 -1.50
N PHE A 368 26.84 4.27 -2.67
CA PHE A 368 27.65 4.28 -3.90
C PHE A 368 28.00 2.90 -4.48
N THR A 369 27.18 1.89 -4.21
CA THR A 369 27.22 0.59 -4.91
C THR A 369 26.50 0.66 -6.26
N TRP A 370 26.72 -0.33 -7.13
CA TRP A 370 25.92 -0.49 -8.36
C TRP A 370 24.42 -0.63 -8.05
N HIS A 371 24.06 -1.31 -6.96
CA HIS A 371 22.69 -1.37 -6.44
C HIS A 371 22.12 0.04 -6.22
N PHE A 372 22.83 0.88 -5.45
CA PHE A 372 22.41 2.25 -5.17
C PHE A 372 22.27 3.09 -6.45
N PHE A 373 23.23 2.97 -7.38
CA PHE A 373 23.19 3.68 -8.66
C PHE A 373 21.93 3.34 -9.46
N TRP A 374 21.61 2.05 -9.60
CA TRP A 374 20.45 1.62 -10.37
C TRP A 374 19.12 2.01 -9.72
N VAL A 375 19.01 1.88 -8.38
CA VAL A 375 17.84 2.36 -7.61
C VAL A 375 17.65 3.87 -7.82
N PHE A 376 18.73 4.64 -7.70
CA PHE A 376 18.68 6.09 -7.88
C PHE A 376 18.25 6.46 -9.31
N LEU A 377 18.86 5.83 -10.32
CA LEU A 377 18.58 6.11 -11.72
C LEU A 377 17.12 5.79 -12.07
N SER A 378 16.62 4.60 -11.73
CA SER A 378 15.23 4.22 -12.01
C SER A 378 14.24 5.14 -11.28
N THR A 379 14.54 5.48 -10.02
CA THR A 379 13.70 6.38 -9.22
C THR A 379 13.71 7.80 -9.77
N ALA A 380 14.85 8.29 -10.26
CA ALA A 380 14.96 9.62 -10.88
C ALA A 380 14.13 9.73 -12.16
N VAL A 381 14.09 8.67 -12.97
CA VAL A 381 13.23 8.60 -14.17
C VAL A 381 11.75 8.73 -13.77
N VAL A 382 11.28 7.94 -12.79
CA VAL A 382 9.89 8.04 -12.33
C VAL A 382 9.61 9.40 -11.67
N ALA A 383 10.55 9.95 -10.91
CA ALA A 383 10.44 11.29 -10.33
C ALA A 383 10.24 12.37 -11.40
N ALA A 384 10.97 12.27 -12.52
CA ALA A 384 10.84 13.17 -13.66
C ALA A 384 9.48 13.01 -14.37
N LEU A 385 9.00 11.78 -14.55
CA LEU A 385 7.67 11.50 -15.11
C LEU A 385 6.57 12.05 -14.20
N VAL A 386 6.64 11.82 -12.89
CA VAL A 386 5.69 12.36 -11.90
C VAL A 386 5.71 13.88 -11.92
N PHE A 387 6.90 14.48 -11.97
CA PHE A 387 7.06 15.93 -12.08
C PHE A 387 6.37 16.49 -13.35
N TYR A 388 6.58 15.84 -14.50
CA TYR A 388 6.01 16.25 -15.77
C TYR A 388 4.49 16.09 -15.80
N PHE A 389 3.98 14.90 -15.47
CA PHE A 389 2.57 14.57 -15.59
C PHE A 389 1.69 15.19 -14.50
N SER A 390 2.23 15.46 -13.30
CA SER A 390 1.48 16.16 -12.24
C SER A 390 1.00 17.57 -12.63
N ARG A 391 1.66 18.20 -13.61
CA ARG A 391 1.38 19.56 -14.10
C ARG A 391 0.52 19.61 -15.37
N LYS A 392 0.14 18.45 -15.91
CA LYS A 392 -0.76 18.35 -17.07
C LYS A 392 -2.23 18.39 -16.60
N LYS A 393 -3.12 18.77 -17.52
CA LYS A 393 -4.57 18.86 -17.25
C LYS A 393 -5.17 17.54 -16.73
N ASP A 394 -4.72 16.41 -17.27
CA ASP A 394 -5.18 15.07 -16.89
C ASP A 394 -4.22 14.37 -15.92
N ASN A 395 -3.67 15.12 -14.98
CA ASN A 395 -2.62 14.64 -14.07
C ASN A 395 -2.99 13.35 -13.33
N ILE A 396 -4.18 13.24 -12.75
CA ILE A 396 -4.57 12.03 -11.97
C ILE A 396 -4.55 10.78 -12.87
N ARG A 397 -5.12 10.88 -14.09
CA ARG A 397 -5.12 9.79 -15.08
C ARG A 397 -3.69 9.41 -15.48
N ASN A 398 -2.88 10.42 -15.83
CA ASN A 398 -1.52 10.19 -16.27
C ASN A 398 -0.65 9.58 -15.16
N LEU A 399 -0.80 10.05 -13.93
CA LEU A 399 -0.05 9.55 -12.78
C LEU A 399 -0.45 8.12 -12.40
N LEU A 400 -1.73 7.75 -12.54
CA LEU A 400 -2.17 6.36 -12.39
C LEU A 400 -1.55 5.44 -13.45
N LEU A 401 -1.48 5.90 -14.71
CA LEU A 401 -0.81 5.17 -15.78
C LEU A 401 0.71 5.07 -15.55
N VAL A 402 1.37 6.15 -15.13
CA VAL A 402 2.80 6.14 -14.78
C VAL A 402 3.08 5.12 -13.69
N LEU A 403 2.34 5.15 -12.59
CA LEU A 403 2.53 4.19 -11.50
C LEU A 403 2.29 2.75 -11.98
N THR A 404 1.18 2.50 -12.68
CA THR A 404 0.80 1.17 -13.17
C THR A 404 1.89 0.58 -14.07
N TRP A 405 2.29 1.32 -15.10
CA TRP A 405 3.24 0.81 -16.09
C TRP A 405 4.67 0.78 -15.58
N SER A 406 5.04 1.66 -14.64
CA SER A 406 6.35 1.57 -13.98
C SER A 406 6.46 0.31 -13.13
N CYS A 407 5.41 -0.06 -12.37
CA CYS A 407 5.41 -1.30 -11.61
C CYS A 407 5.35 -2.55 -12.50
N ILE A 408 4.58 -2.52 -13.60
CA ILE A 408 4.58 -3.60 -14.59
C ILE A 408 5.97 -3.79 -15.21
N PHE A 409 6.66 -2.69 -15.54
CA PHE A 409 8.01 -2.76 -16.08
C PHE A 409 8.98 -3.44 -15.08
N ILE A 410 8.94 -3.07 -13.80
CA ILE A 410 9.73 -3.72 -12.75
C ILE A 410 9.37 -5.21 -12.60
N SER A 411 8.08 -5.55 -12.65
CA SER A 411 7.62 -6.95 -12.62
C SER A 411 8.21 -7.76 -13.77
N ILE A 412 8.19 -7.22 -14.99
CA ILE A 412 8.76 -7.86 -16.19
C ILE A 412 10.29 -8.01 -16.04
N LEU A 413 10.98 -6.98 -15.55
CA LEU A 413 12.43 -7.06 -15.30
C LEU A 413 12.77 -8.16 -14.29
N ARG A 414 11.95 -8.32 -13.23
CA ARG A 414 12.17 -9.36 -12.23
C ARG A 414 12.07 -10.77 -12.80
N MET A 415 11.30 -10.98 -13.88
CA MET A 415 11.21 -12.30 -14.52
C MET A 415 12.58 -12.82 -14.98
N TYR A 416 13.51 -11.93 -15.33
CA TYR A 416 14.86 -12.28 -15.78
C TYR A 416 15.77 -12.81 -14.66
N GLU A 417 15.43 -12.61 -13.38
CA GLU A 417 16.17 -13.19 -12.22
C GLU A 417 15.97 -14.69 -12.06
N HIS A 418 15.00 -15.25 -12.77
CA HIS A 418 14.70 -16.66 -12.72
C HIS A 418 14.88 -17.27 -14.11
N PRO A 419 16.13 -17.48 -14.59
CA PRO A 419 16.40 -18.06 -15.91
C PRO A 419 15.67 -19.39 -16.15
N ARG A 420 15.43 -20.16 -15.08
CA ARG A 420 14.64 -21.40 -15.11
C ARG A 420 13.20 -21.21 -15.60
N ASN A 421 12.65 -19.99 -15.58
CA ASN A 421 11.34 -19.68 -16.15
C ASN A 421 11.35 -19.68 -17.67
N PHE A 422 12.52 -19.51 -18.29
CA PHE A 422 12.70 -19.56 -19.74
C PHE A 422 13.19 -20.93 -20.25
N ASP A 423 13.37 -21.89 -19.35
CA ASP A 423 13.56 -23.29 -19.73
C ASP A 423 12.20 -23.91 -20.10
N LEU A 424 11.87 -23.81 -21.38
CA LEU A 424 10.58 -24.24 -21.96
C LEU A 424 10.66 -25.61 -22.63
N ALA A 425 11.84 -26.24 -22.64
CA ALA A 425 12.02 -27.52 -23.30
C ALA A 425 11.14 -28.60 -22.66
N GLY A 426 10.33 -29.29 -23.48
CA GLY A 426 9.45 -30.36 -23.02
C GLY A 426 8.15 -29.91 -22.36
N LEU A 427 7.86 -28.60 -22.28
CA LEU A 427 6.57 -28.10 -21.78
C LEU A 427 5.56 -27.90 -22.93
N SER A 428 4.31 -28.28 -22.69
CA SER A 428 3.20 -27.93 -23.58
C SER A 428 2.86 -26.44 -23.50
N LEU A 429 2.24 -25.88 -24.54
CA LEU A 429 1.78 -24.48 -24.55
C LEU A 429 0.93 -24.14 -23.32
N CYS A 430 0.05 -25.06 -22.90
CA CYS A 430 -0.78 -24.87 -21.73
C CYS A 430 0.04 -24.76 -20.44
N GLN A 431 1.06 -25.60 -20.26
CA GLN A 431 1.96 -25.52 -19.09
C GLN A 431 2.79 -24.23 -19.09
N VAL A 432 3.21 -23.77 -20.27
CA VAL A 432 3.92 -22.49 -20.41
C VAL A 432 3.01 -21.33 -20.01
N VAL A 433 1.82 -21.23 -20.61
CA VAL A 433 0.89 -20.12 -20.39
C VAL A 433 0.31 -20.13 -18.98
N CYS A 434 -0.24 -21.26 -18.56
CA CYS A 434 -1.02 -21.34 -17.32
C CYS A 434 -0.16 -21.72 -16.09
N GLY A 435 1.03 -22.30 -16.29
CA GLY A 435 1.93 -22.69 -15.20
C GLY A 435 3.11 -21.78 -14.96
N ARG A 436 3.79 -21.32 -16.02
CA ARG A 436 4.95 -20.43 -15.89
C ARG A 436 4.56 -18.96 -15.89
N PHE A 437 3.80 -18.53 -16.90
CA PHE A 437 3.56 -17.11 -17.16
C PHE A 437 2.18 -16.60 -16.76
N PHE A 438 1.34 -17.42 -16.13
CA PHE A 438 -0.04 -17.05 -15.82
C PHE A 438 -0.14 -15.76 -15.01
N VAL A 439 0.69 -15.65 -13.97
CA VAL A 439 0.70 -14.49 -13.07
C VAL A 439 1.15 -13.23 -13.82
N ASP A 440 2.20 -13.34 -14.63
CA ASP A 440 2.75 -12.20 -15.40
C ASP A 440 1.77 -11.74 -16.47
N LEU A 441 1.17 -12.68 -17.21
CA LEU A 441 0.10 -12.39 -18.17
C LEU A 441 -1.09 -11.75 -17.48
N PHE A 442 -1.49 -12.24 -16.31
CA PHE A 442 -2.59 -11.67 -15.54
C PHE A 442 -2.30 -10.23 -15.11
N PHE A 443 -1.06 -9.90 -14.72
CA PHE A 443 -0.66 -8.52 -14.43
C PHE A 443 -0.78 -7.62 -15.66
N VAL A 444 -0.21 -8.04 -16.80
CA VAL A 444 -0.25 -7.25 -18.04
C VAL A 444 -1.69 -7.06 -18.52
N LEU A 445 -2.50 -8.12 -18.52
CA LEU A 445 -3.92 -8.04 -18.90
C LEU A 445 -4.71 -7.12 -17.96
N SER A 446 -4.47 -7.21 -16.65
CA SER A 446 -5.10 -6.32 -15.67
C SER A 446 -4.68 -4.86 -15.87
N ALA A 447 -3.41 -4.60 -16.18
CA ALA A 447 -2.90 -3.25 -16.45
C ALA A 447 -3.46 -2.67 -17.76
N VAL A 448 -3.59 -3.50 -18.80
CA VAL A 448 -4.23 -3.14 -20.08
C VAL A 448 -5.70 -2.82 -19.86
N LEU A 449 -6.44 -3.69 -19.14
CA LEU A 449 -7.84 -3.48 -18.81
C LEU A 449 -8.04 -2.20 -18.00
N LEU A 450 -7.20 -1.97 -16.98
CA LEU A 450 -7.23 -0.75 -16.17
C LEU A 450 -6.97 0.49 -17.03
N SER A 451 -5.96 0.44 -17.91
CA SER A 451 -5.62 1.53 -18.84
C SER A 451 -6.75 1.81 -19.83
N TRP A 452 -7.42 0.76 -20.32
CA TRP A 452 -8.59 0.86 -21.18
C TRP A 452 -9.75 1.53 -20.46
N MET A 453 -10.11 1.09 -19.25
CA MET A 453 -11.15 1.73 -18.42
C MET A 453 -10.84 3.20 -18.15
N ILE A 454 -9.58 3.53 -17.88
CA ILE A 454 -9.12 4.91 -17.69
C ILE A 454 -9.40 5.75 -18.94
N LYS A 455 -9.12 5.21 -20.13
CA LYS A 455 -9.31 5.92 -21.41
C LYS A 455 -10.79 6.00 -21.84
N SER A 456 -11.57 4.95 -21.60
CA SER A 456 -12.97 4.89 -22.04
C SER A 456 -13.91 5.70 -21.15
N GLU A 457 -13.75 5.60 -19.83
CA GLU A 457 -14.70 6.16 -18.86
C GLU A 457 -14.32 7.58 -18.40
N PHE A 458 -13.03 7.92 -18.44
CA PHE A 458 -12.51 9.22 -17.97
C PHE A 458 -11.98 10.05 -19.13
N LYS A 459 -12.83 10.22 -20.15
CA LYS A 459 -12.54 11.08 -21.31
C LYS A 459 -12.34 12.52 -20.85
N THR A 460 -11.31 13.15 -21.40
CA THR A 460 -11.05 14.59 -21.19
C THR A 460 -12.15 15.42 -21.86
N GLU A 461 -12.33 16.68 -21.43
CA GLU A 461 -13.27 17.59 -22.10
C GLU A 461 -12.92 17.80 -23.58
N ALA A 462 -11.63 17.72 -23.94
CA ALA A 462 -11.20 17.76 -25.33
C ALA A 462 -11.56 16.47 -26.09
N GLU A 463 -11.43 15.30 -25.46
CA GLU A 463 -11.84 13.99 -26.01
C GLU A 463 -13.37 13.81 -26.07
N LYS A 464 -14.16 14.64 -25.38
CA LYS A 464 -15.62 14.69 -25.51
C LYS A 464 -16.08 15.65 -26.60
N ALA A 465 -15.28 16.66 -26.92
CA ALA A 465 -15.57 17.66 -27.94
C ALA A 465 -15.10 17.24 -29.35
N ALA A 466 -14.14 16.33 -29.44
CA ALA A 466 -13.73 15.64 -30.68
C ALA A 466 -14.50 14.33 -30.84
#